data_AF-A0A6B1HYC6-F1
#
_entry.id   AF-A0A6B1HYC6-F1
#
_cell.length_a   1.000
_cell.length_b   1.000
_cell.length_c   1.000
_cell.angle_alpha   90.00
_cell.angle_beta   90.00
_cell.angle_gamma   90.00
#
_symmetry.space_group_name_H-M   'P 1'
#
loop_
_entity.id
_entity.type
_entity.pdbx_description
1 polymer ?
#
loop_
_entity_poly.entity_id
_entity_poly.type
_entity_poly.pdbx_seq_one_letter_code
_entity_poly.pdbx_strand_id
1 'polypeptide(L)'
;MKKGFMTLLNPKAWGISLFHSPSDSSPGQSLEVYRQMLDEKPLVGRLSCEQGEFVFRYDSNYREEPISAFPRIGHVYRSQHLWPFFAVRIPPVDREDIRQEIEERSLEEDQVLEILGLLAKVSVTSPYEFELAEDQMP
;
A
#
# COMPACT_ATOMS: atom_id res chain seq x y z
N MET A 1 -32.54 7.70 -32.56
CA MET A 1 -32.69 6.92 -31.31
C MET A 1 -31.58 5.87 -31.33
N LYS A 2 -30.61 5.78 -30.42
CA LYS A 2 -30.52 6.13 -29.00
C LYS A 2 -29.12 6.71 -28.67
N LYS A 3 -29.13 7.78 -27.87
CA LYS A 3 -28.24 8.17 -26.76
C LYS A 3 -26.79 7.65 -26.87
N GLY A 4 -25.78 8.49 -27.08
CA GLY A 4 -25.47 9.66 -26.25
C GLY A 4 -24.22 9.32 -25.45
N PHE A 5 -23.05 9.44 -26.10
CA PHE A 5 -21.75 9.49 -25.44
C PHE A 5 -21.77 10.67 -24.46
N MET A 6 -21.56 10.41 -23.17
CA MET A 6 -20.94 11.30 -22.19
C MET A 6 -21.17 10.73 -20.78
N THR A 7 -20.14 10.14 -20.20
CA THR A 7 -19.81 10.46 -18.81
C THR A 7 -18.39 11.00 -18.84
N LEU A 8 -18.27 12.22 -18.32
CA LEU A 8 -17.10 13.05 -18.32
C LEU A 8 -16.02 12.40 -17.45
N LEU A 9 -14.94 11.92 -18.06
CA LEU A 9 -13.66 11.85 -17.36
C LEU A 9 -13.34 13.29 -16.95
N ASN A 10 -13.27 13.54 -15.65
CA ASN A 10 -12.82 14.80 -15.08
C ASN A 10 -11.33 14.65 -14.75
N PRO A 11 -10.40 15.07 -15.64
CA PRO A 11 -8.96 14.85 -15.47
C PRO A 11 -8.29 15.84 -14.51
N LYS A 12 -8.97 16.22 -13.42
CA LYS A 12 -8.42 17.10 -12.38
C LYS A 12 -8.48 16.40 -11.04
N ALA A 13 -7.47 15.61 -10.68
CA ALA A 13 -7.20 15.36 -9.26
C ALA A 13 -5.85 14.73 -8.92
N TRP A 14 -5.11 14.13 -9.86
CA TRP A 14 -4.09 13.14 -9.48
C TRP A 14 -2.76 13.75 -9.04
N GLY A 15 -2.81 14.55 -7.98
CA GLY A 15 -1.72 14.75 -7.05
C GLY A 15 -1.99 13.83 -5.88
N ILE A 16 -1.57 12.55 -5.99
CA ILE A 16 -1.49 11.65 -4.84
C ILE A 16 -0.59 12.34 -3.83
N SER A 17 -1.20 13.10 -2.93
CA SER A 17 -0.53 13.66 -1.80
C SER A 17 -0.30 12.47 -0.90
N LEU A 18 0.93 11.94 -0.91
CA LEU A 18 1.46 11.09 0.16
C LEU A 18 1.31 11.74 1.55
N PHE A 19 0.89 13.00 1.59
CA PHE A 19 0.55 13.82 2.75
C PHE A 19 -0.91 13.71 3.21
N HIS A 20 -1.82 13.09 2.46
CA HIS A 20 -3.19 12.88 2.93
C HIS A 20 -3.21 11.80 4.02
N SER A 21 -3.89 12.11 5.12
CA SER A 21 -4.24 11.12 6.13
C SER A 21 -5.15 10.05 5.48
N PRO A 22 -5.02 8.76 5.87
CA PRO A 22 -5.77 7.64 5.28
C PRO A 22 -7.27 7.63 5.63
N SER A 23 -7.94 8.78 5.55
CA SER A 23 -9.22 9.00 6.21
C SER A 23 -10.43 8.27 5.61
N ASP A 24 -10.29 7.53 4.51
CA ASP A 24 -11.41 6.75 3.93
C ASP A 24 -11.01 5.40 3.31
N SER A 25 -9.79 4.90 3.56
CA SER A 25 -9.45 3.52 3.16
C SER A 25 -10.36 2.55 3.93
N SER A 26 -11.01 1.63 3.22
CA SER A 26 -11.99 0.69 3.77
C SER A 26 -11.54 0.13 5.13
N PRO A 27 -12.31 0.33 6.21
CA PRO A 27 -11.93 -0.15 7.54
C PRO A 27 -11.72 -1.67 7.51
N GLY A 28 -10.54 -2.11 7.92
CA GLY A 28 -10.16 -3.53 7.95
C GLY A 28 -9.02 -3.90 7.00
N GLN A 29 -8.73 -3.10 5.98
CA GLN A 29 -7.66 -3.44 5.04
C GLN A 29 -6.26 -3.32 5.69
N SER A 30 -5.48 -4.38 5.50
CA SER A 30 -4.06 -4.40 5.87
C SER A 30 -3.23 -5.00 4.75
N LEU A 31 -1.96 -4.65 4.78
CA LEU A 31 -0.96 -5.03 3.80
C LEU A 31 0.14 -5.79 4.54
N GLU A 32 0.34 -7.03 4.15
CA GLU A 32 1.41 -7.88 4.64
C GLU A 32 2.73 -7.53 3.96
N VAL A 33 3.77 -7.46 4.77
CA VAL A 33 5.13 -7.13 4.36
C VAL A 33 5.98 -8.36 4.52
N TYR A 34 6.57 -8.82 3.43
CA TYR A 34 7.44 -9.98 3.37
C TYR A 34 8.87 -9.57 3.08
N ARG A 35 9.85 -10.35 3.54
CA ARG A 35 11.26 -10.20 3.15
C ARG A 35 11.64 -11.35 2.23
N GLN A 36 12.23 -11.04 1.08
CA GLN A 36 12.79 -12.04 0.18
C GLN A 36 14.14 -12.52 0.73
N MET A 37 14.23 -13.83 0.99
CA MET A 37 15.45 -14.52 1.37
C MET A 37 15.72 -15.65 0.36
N LEU A 38 16.89 -16.29 0.45
CA LEU A 38 17.33 -17.31 -0.52
C LEU A 38 16.35 -18.49 -0.62
N ASP A 39 15.84 -18.97 0.51
CA ASP A 39 15.01 -20.18 0.60
C ASP A 39 13.63 -19.93 1.22
N GLU A 40 13.40 -18.71 1.75
CA GLU A 40 12.22 -18.38 2.54
C GLU A 40 11.71 -16.98 2.22
N LYS A 41 10.44 -16.76 2.53
CA LYS A 41 9.78 -15.45 2.45
C LYS A 41 9.03 -15.19 3.77
N PRO A 42 9.74 -14.89 4.87
CA PRO A 42 9.08 -14.67 6.15
C PRO A 42 8.19 -13.44 6.11
N LEU A 43 7.01 -13.56 6.73
CA LEU A 43 6.15 -12.42 7.05
C LEU A 43 6.86 -11.56 8.08
N VAL A 44 7.18 -10.32 7.69
CA VAL A 44 7.84 -9.33 8.54
C VAL A 44 6.83 -8.63 9.44
N GLY A 45 5.66 -8.29 8.88
CA GLY A 45 4.65 -7.53 9.59
C GLY A 45 3.49 -7.08 8.72
N ARG A 46 2.65 -6.22 9.29
CA ARG A 46 1.45 -5.69 8.65
C ARG A 46 1.40 -4.17 8.76
N LEU A 47 1.15 -3.52 7.63
CA LEU A 47 0.79 -2.12 7.53
C LEU A 47 -0.73 -2.03 7.42
N SER A 48 -1.36 -1.15 8.19
CA SER A 48 -2.82 -0.98 8.22
C SER A 48 -3.17 0.50 8.38
N CYS A 49 -4.41 0.86 8.12
CA CYS A 49 -4.95 2.18 8.42
C CYS A 49 -5.91 2.08 9.61
N GLU A 50 -5.58 2.73 10.73
CA GLU A 50 -6.41 2.76 11.93
C GLU A 50 -6.62 4.19 12.38
N GLN A 51 -7.87 4.62 12.51
CA GLN A 51 -8.22 5.95 13.04
C GLN A 51 -7.52 7.12 12.30
N GLY A 52 -7.35 7.00 10.99
CA GLY A 52 -6.66 8.03 10.19
C GLY A 52 -5.14 8.05 10.35
N GLU A 53 -4.55 6.98 10.90
CA GLU A 53 -3.10 6.78 10.96
C GLU A 53 -2.69 5.49 10.24
N PHE A 54 -1.53 5.54 9.58
CA PHE A 54 -0.82 4.33 9.17
C PHE A 54 -0.24 3.66 10.41
N VAL A 55 -0.47 2.36 10.55
CA VAL A 55 0.00 1.55 11.67
C VAL A 55 0.77 0.35 11.13
N PHE A 56 2.07 0.29 11.45
CA PHE A 56 2.92 -0.85 11.14
C PHE A 56 3.22 -1.68 12.39
N ARG A 57 3.00 -2.98 12.29
CA ARG A 57 3.27 -3.96 13.35
C ARG A 57 4.11 -5.10 12.80
N TYR A 58 5.16 -5.47 13.53
CA TYR A 58 5.89 -6.72 13.26
C TYR A 58 4.99 -7.94 13.48
N ASP A 59 5.19 -8.97 12.67
CA ASP A 59 4.59 -10.28 12.93
C ASP A 59 5.16 -10.87 14.23
N SER A 60 4.31 -11.56 15.00
CA SER A 60 4.72 -12.11 16.30
C SER A 60 5.81 -13.18 16.18
N ASN A 61 5.94 -13.83 15.01
CA ASN A 61 6.91 -14.86 14.73
C ASN A 61 8.17 -14.33 14.02
N TYR A 62 8.21 -13.04 13.65
CA TYR A 62 9.38 -12.46 13.02
C TYR A 62 10.55 -12.35 14.03
N ARG A 63 11.69 -12.94 13.68
CA ARG A 63 12.90 -13.00 14.55
C ARG A 63 14.18 -12.55 13.85
N GLU A 64 14.10 -12.17 12.59
CA GLU A 64 15.24 -11.73 11.78
C GLU A 64 15.58 -10.25 12.05
N GLU A 65 16.52 -9.69 11.27
CA GLU A 65 16.92 -8.29 11.41
C GLU A 65 15.75 -7.33 11.18
N PRO A 66 15.61 -6.27 12.01
CA PRO A 66 14.57 -5.27 11.82
C PRO A 66 14.77 -4.50 10.51
N ILE A 67 13.68 -3.89 10.05
CA ILE A 67 13.73 -2.92 8.95
C ILE A 67 14.43 -1.68 9.51
N SER A 68 15.42 -1.12 8.81
CA SER A 68 16.20 0.01 9.32
C SER A 68 15.35 1.22 9.71
N ALA A 69 14.22 1.45 9.03
CA ALA A 69 13.24 2.49 9.37
C ALA A 69 12.41 2.18 10.63
N PHE A 70 12.35 0.92 11.05
CA PHE A 70 11.55 0.38 12.15
C PHE A 70 12.41 -0.51 13.07
N PRO A 71 13.43 0.06 13.76
CA PRO A 71 14.52 -0.72 14.37
C PRO A 71 14.12 -1.57 15.59
N ARG A 72 12.94 -1.35 16.18
CA ARG A 72 12.43 -2.08 17.36
C ARG A 72 11.37 -3.10 16.94
N ILE A 73 11.73 -4.38 16.99
CA ILE A 73 10.79 -5.50 16.82
C ILE A 73 9.82 -5.52 18.01
N GLY A 74 8.54 -5.82 17.75
CA GLY A 74 7.47 -5.81 18.76
C GLY A 74 6.92 -4.42 19.10
N HIS A 75 7.50 -3.35 18.57
CA HIS A 75 6.95 -2.00 18.66
C HIS A 75 5.85 -1.77 17.62
N VAL A 76 4.80 -1.05 18.00
CA VAL A 76 3.73 -0.60 17.08
C VAL A 76 4.07 0.81 16.62
N TYR A 77 4.34 0.97 15.32
CA TYR A 77 4.64 2.28 14.73
C TYR A 77 3.34 2.89 14.21
N ARG A 78 3.12 4.17 14.52
CA ARG A 78 1.96 4.95 14.08
C ARG A 78 2.41 6.25 13.43
N SER A 79 1.73 6.68 12.38
CA SER A 79 2.01 7.94 11.70
C SER A 79 0.80 8.41 10.90
N GLN A 80 0.53 9.72 10.91
CA GLN A 80 -0.47 10.33 10.04
C GLN A 80 -0.05 10.33 8.56
N HIS A 81 1.24 10.14 8.29
CA HIS A 81 1.81 10.11 6.95
C HIS A 81 2.45 8.76 6.67
N LEU A 82 2.35 8.30 5.42
CA LEU A 82 2.99 7.06 5.00
C LEU A 82 4.51 7.21 5.09
N TRP A 83 5.19 6.29 5.78
CA TRP A 83 6.64 6.36 5.90
C TRP A 83 7.32 6.29 4.52
N PRO A 84 8.44 7.01 4.31
CA PRO A 84 9.20 6.95 3.07
C PRO A 84 9.55 5.53 2.63
N PHE A 85 9.80 4.64 3.60
CA PHE A 85 10.00 3.21 3.33
C PHE A 85 8.88 2.63 2.45
N PHE A 86 7.61 2.87 2.78
CA PHE A 86 6.49 2.39 1.95
C PHE A 86 6.29 3.24 0.70
N ALA A 87 6.34 4.57 0.85
CA ALA A 87 6.02 5.51 -0.23
C ALA A 87 6.91 5.36 -1.48
N VAL A 88 8.21 5.06 -1.33
CA VAL A 88 9.13 4.90 -2.48
C VAL A 88 8.78 3.74 -3.40
N ARG A 89 7.88 2.84 -2.98
CA ARG A 89 7.40 1.70 -3.78
C ARG A 89 6.15 2.01 -4.58
N ILE A 90 5.59 3.21 -4.42
CA ILE A 90 4.55 3.73 -5.30
C ILE A 90 5.27 4.43 -6.47
N PRO A 91 5.30 3.86 -7.68
CA PRO A 91 5.84 4.54 -8.84
C PRO A 91 5.04 5.82 -9.12
N PRO A 92 5.61 6.78 -9.86
CA PRO A 92 4.89 7.99 -10.25
C PRO A 92 3.61 7.62 -11.00
N VAL A 93 2.46 8.06 -10.47
CA VAL A 93 1.12 7.74 -11.01
C VAL A 93 0.76 8.50 -12.28
N ASP A 94 1.62 9.42 -12.71
CA ASP A 94 1.58 10.05 -14.02
C ASP A 94 2.09 9.13 -15.14
N ARG A 95 2.74 8.00 -14.81
CA ARG A 95 3.11 6.97 -15.77
C ARG A 95 1.88 6.26 -16.34
N GLU A 96 1.84 6.13 -17.66
CA GLU A 96 0.70 5.59 -18.41
C GLU A 96 0.40 4.11 -18.07
N ASP A 97 1.42 3.29 -17.87
CA ASP A 97 1.27 1.88 -17.48
C ASP A 97 0.67 1.73 -16.08
N ILE A 98 1.03 2.62 -15.16
CA ILE A 98 0.51 2.65 -13.80
C ILE A 98 -0.93 3.17 -13.78
N ARG A 99 -1.22 4.18 -14.60
CA ARG A 99 -2.58 4.72 -14.74
C ARG A 99 -3.55 3.66 -15.23
N GLN A 100 -3.18 2.90 -16.27
CA GLN A 100 -4.04 1.85 -16.82
C GLN A 100 -4.36 0.78 -15.77
N GLU A 101 -3.37 0.31 -14.99
CA GLU A 101 -3.59 -0.67 -13.92
C GLU A 101 -4.53 -0.18 -12.81
N ILE A 102 -4.45 1.11 -12.45
CA ILE A 102 -5.35 1.75 -11.46
C ILE A 102 -6.77 1.88 -12.02
N GLU A 103 -6.90 2.38 -13.26
CA GLU A 103 -8.19 2.58 -13.93
C GLU A 103 -8.92 1.25 -14.18
N GLU A 104 -8.22 0.22 -14.67
CA GLU A 104 -8.78 -1.11 -14.93
C GLU A 104 -9.36 -1.75 -13.66
N ARG A 105 -8.81 -1.41 -12.49
CA ARG A 105 -9.23 -1.91 -11.19
C ARG A 105 -10.19 -0.97 -10.46
N SER A 106 -10.53 0.18 -11.05
CA SER A 106 -11.40 1.21 -10.45
C SER A 106 -10.94 1.64 -9.06
N LEU A 107 -9.63 1.82 -8.88
CA LEU A 107 -9.02 2.27 -7.63
C LEU A 107 -9.02 3.80 -7.55
N GLU A 108 -9.44 4.33 -6.40
CA GLU A 108 -9.42 5.75 -6.06
C GLU A 108 -8.10 6.14 -5.35
N GLU A 109 -7.73 7.43 -5.39
CA GLU A 109 -6.44 7.94 -4.87
C GLU A 109 -6.24 7.74 -3.37
N ASP A 110 -7.31 7.63 -2.61
CA ASP A 110 -7.33 7.42 -1.16
C ASP A 110 -7.23 5.94 -0.76
N GLN A 111 -7.29 5.01 -1.72
CA GLN A 111 -7.06 3.58 -1.52
C GLN A 111 -5.55 3.24 -1.51
N VAL A 112 -4.79 3.99 -0.70
CA VAL A 112 -3.31 3.94 -0.67
C VAL A 112 -2.77 2.55 -0.41
N LEU A 113 -3.39 1.75 0.47
CA LEU A 113 -2.94 0.38 0.76
C LEU A 113 -3.14 -0.58 -0.44
N GLU A 114 -4.24 -0.42 -1.18
CA GLU A 114 -4.54 -1.23 -2.37
C GLU A 114 -3.59 -0.89 -3.51
N ILE A 115 -3.40 0.41 -3.76
CA ILE A 115 -2.41 0.92 -4.72
C ILE A 115 -1.03 0.39 -4.35
N LEU A 116 -0.65 0.44 -3.08
CA LEU A 116 0.66 0.00 -2.63
C LEU A 116 0.82 -1.52 -2.75
N GLY A 117 -0.21 -2.33 -2.47
CA GLY A 117 -0.19 -3.77 -2.68
C GLY A 117 -0.14 -4.18 -4.16
N LEU A 118 -0.77 -3.41 -5.04
CA LEU A 118 -0.70 -3.60 -6.49
C LEU A 118 0.67 -3.26 -7.05
N LEU A 119 1.19 -2.08 -6.70
CA LEU A 119 2.38 -1.51 -7.34
C LEU A 119 3.70 -1.97 -6.72
N ALA A 120 3.71 -2.33 -5.43
CA ALA A 120 4.94 -2.74 -4.76
C ALA A 120 5.49 -4.11 -5.21
N LYS A 121 4.70 -4.93 -5.92
CA LYS A 121 5.15 -6.20 -6.50
C LYS A 121 6.12 -6.03 -7.67
N VAL A 122 6.19 -4.83 -8.27
CA VAL A 122 6.91 -4.58 -9.53
C VAL A 122 8.36 -4.11 -9.31
N SER A 123 8.81 -3.94 -8.06
CA SER A 123 10.15 -3.38 -7.77
C SER A 123 11.25 -4.45 -7.65
N VAL A 124 12.07 -4.58 -8.70
CA VAL A 124 13.21 -5.52 -8.80
C VAL A 124 14.35 -5.22 -7.80
N THR A 125 14.35 -4.07 -7.13
CA THR A 125 15.50 -3.56 -6.35
C THR A 125 15.31 -3.59 -4.83
N SER A 126 14.20 -4.15 -4.34
CA SER A 126 13.85 -4.21 -2.91
C SER A 126 13.79 -5.65 -2.43
N PRO A 127 14.46 -6.03 -1.32
CA PRO A 127 14.31 -7.36 -0.71
C PRO A 127 12.99 -7.51 0.05
N TYR A 128 12.01 -6.63 -0.18
CA TYR A 128 10.71 -6.66 0.47
C TYR A 128 9.61 -6.67 -0.57
N GLU A 129 8.61 -7.53 -0.34
CA GLU A 129 7.41 -7.67 -1.14
C GLU A 129 6.19 -7.39 -0.28
N PHE A 130 5.16 -6.79 -0.89
CA PHE A 130 3.93 -6.46 -0.19
C PHE A 130 2.73 -7.15 -0.83
N GLU A 131 1.83 -7.66 0.00
CA GLU A 131 0.62 -8.33 -0.43
C GLU A 131 -0.55 -7.82 0.39
N LEU A 132 -1.72 -7.65 -0.23
CA LEU A 132 -2.93 -7.36 0.53
C LEU A 132 -3.23 -8.55 1.44
N ALA A 133 -3.44 -8.29 2.73
CA ALA A 133 -3.92 -9.31 3.62
C ALA A 133 -5.33 -9.69 3.17
N GLU A 134 -5.55 -10.97 2.86
CA GLU A 134 -6.90 -11.48 2.72
C GLU A 134 -7.53 -11.45 4.10
N ASP A 135 -8.42 -10.48 4.34
CA ASP A 135 -9.28 -10.50 5.51
C ASP A 135 -10.02 -11.84 5.47
N GLN A 136 -9.76 -12.73 6.44
CA GLN A 136 -10.58 -13.92 6.62
C GLN A 136 -11.96 -13.42 6.99
N MET A 137 -12.79 -13.21 5.97
CA MET A 137 -14.21 -12.98 6.08
C MET A 137 -14.78 -14.12 6.94
N PRO A 138 -15.40 -13.83 8.10
CA PRO A 138 -16.06 -14.85 8.90
C PRO A 138 -17.23 -15.51 8.16
#